data_AF-A0A956CFZ4-F1
#
_entry.id   AF-A0A956CFZ4-F1
#
_cell.length_a   1.000
_cell.length_b   1.000
_cell.length_c   1.000
_cell.angle_alpha   90.00
_cell.angle_beta   90.00
_cell.angle_gamma   90.00
#
_symmetry.space_group_name_H-M   'P 1'
#
loop_
_entity.id
_entity.type
_entity.pdbx_description
1 polymer ?
#
loop_
_entity_poly.entity_id
_entity_poly.type
_entity_poly.pdbx_seq_one_letter_code
_entity_poly.pdbx_strand_id
1 'polypeptide(L)'
;MRRIRRLAGLALLLGSGSALAAPAKKTSGASDRKEVSITVYNQSFGLVREVRDLNLGSGDVALEFKDVASQIQPETVAIKSLSNPNGLSVLEQNYRYDLLTPAKLLEKYVGKKVRLYRFNEKTGKDESFDAKILSVANGEPVYEINGEVTYGFPGRIAFPGVPDNLMAKPTLVWMLSSKQAQQKVEATYLTRGLNWKSDYVFVINADDSAGDLTGWVTLTNQSGASYKNAKLKLVAGDVQRVSNVAYDRAPRSYAAKSAGQSTGFREEGFFEYHLYTLQQPTDVLENEQKQVTLLEAPNAKVQKKLIYFGQQYWYRGRYGEVQKNQKVGVYLDIENTAKNGLGMPLPKGIVRVYKADKSGAKQFIGEDNIDHTPRDEKVRIKMGEAFDVVGDRKQMEWRTFGSCTSESTWEIELRNHKKQAAQVEVYEPIGGDWTILEESHPHQKKDAFTFTFDVKVPANGKTKIKYRVRVRWC
;
A
#
# COMPACT_ATOMS: atom_id res chain seq x y z
N MET A 1 55.25 84.09 -34.20
CA MET A 1 53.83 84.22 -34.57
C MET A 1 53.18 82.84 -34.65
N ARG A 2 51.88 82.75 -34.29
CA ARG A 2 50.93 81.62 -34.42
C ARG A 2 51.10 80.48 -33.39
N ARG A 3 50.41 80.53 -32.26
CA ARG A 3 48.96 80.26 -31.95
C ARG A 3 48.71 78.80 -31.57
N ILE A 4 48.60 78.62 -30.26
CA ILE A 4 48.07 77.49 -29.51
C ILE A 4 46.59 77.26 -29.88
N ARG A 5 46.19 76.01 -30.15
CA ARG A 5 44.80 75.54 -30.06
C ARG A 5 44.77 74.24 -29.26
N ARG A 6 44.22 74.34 -28.04
CA ARG A 6 43.83 73.20 -27.20
C ARG A 6 42.51 72.65 -27.74
N LEU A 7 42.46 71.36 -28.01
CA LEU A 7 41.21 70.60 -28.19
C LEU A 7 41.14 69.59 -27.05
N ALA A 8 40.22 69.83 -26.11
CA ALA A 8 39.89 68.90 -25.05
C ALA A 8 38.89 67.87 -25.62
N GLY A 9 39.35 66.63 -25.82
CA GLY A 9 38.49 65.49 -26.15
C GLY A 9 37.94 64.88 -24.87
N LEU A 10 36.65 65.06 -24.62
CA LEU A 10 35.89 64.38 -23.58
C LEU A 10 35.62 62.94 -24.07
N ALA A 11 36.42 61.96 -23.65
CA ALA A 11 36.15 60.56 -23.92
C ALA A 11 35.10 60.05 -22.93
N LEU A 12 33.89 59.82 -23.43
CA LEU A 12 32.80 59.17 -22.70
C LEU A 12 33.19 57.70 -22.45
N LEU A 13 33.49 57.36 -21.19
CA LEU A 13 33.56 55.98 -20.72
C LEU A 13 32.13 55.42 -20.67
N LEU A 14 31.71 54.77 -21.75
CA LEU A 14 30.54 53.90 -21.75
C LEU A 14 30.84 52.71 -20.84
N GLY A 15 30.35 52.77 -19.61
CA GLY A 15 30.29 51.60 -18.73
C GLY A 15 29.37 50.57 -19.37
N SER A 16 29.96 49.57 -20.01
CA SER A 16 29.28 48.35 -20.43
C SER A 16 28.89 47.58 -19.16
N GLY A 17 27.72 47.93 -18.60
CA GLY A 17 27.07 47.10 -17.61
C GLY A 17 26.84 45.73 -18.23
N SER A 18 27.58 44.72 -17.77
CA SER A 18 27.32 43.33 -18.09
C SER A 18 25.93 43.00 -17.57
N ALA A 19 24.93 43.04 -18.45
CA ALA A 19 23.64 42.43 -18.17
C ALA A 19 23.93 40.96 -17.88
N LEU A 20 23.75 40.54 -16.63
CA LEU A 20 23.76 39.13 -16.26
C LEU A 20 22.73 38.44 -17.15
N ALA A 21 23.21 37.65 -18.10
CA ALA A 21 22.34 36.91 -19.00
C ALA A 21 21.46 35.98 -18.16
N ALA A 22 20.15 36.01 -18.40
CA ALA A 22 19.24 35.11 -17.72
C ALA A 22 19.70 33.65 -17.93
N PRO A 23 19.67 32.81 -16.88
CA PRO A 23 20.12 31.43 -16.97
C PRO A 23 19.39 30.69 -18.09
N ALA A 24 20.10 29.79 -18.77
CA ALA A 24 19.54 29.05 -19.89
C ALA A 24 18.34 28.22 -19.44
N LYS A 25 17.23 28.27 -20.17
CA LYS A 25 16.05 27.42 -19.88
C LYS A 25 16.18 26.10 -20.64
N LYS A 26 16.03 24.99 -19.92
CA LYS A 26 16.02 23.62 -20.47
C LYS A 26 14.77 22.90 -19.99
N THR A 27 14.26 21.99 -20.82
CA THR A 27 13.10 21.16 -20.50
C THR A 27 13.48 19.71 -20.69
N SER A 28 13.06 18.85 -19.77
CA SER A 28 13.13 17.40 -19.92
C SER A 28 11.76 16.77 -19.73
N GLY A 29 11.42 15.81 -20.58
CA GLY A 29 10.19 15.03 -20.51
C GLY A 29 10.44 13.53 -20.51
N ALA A 30 9.37 12.75 -20.66
CA ALA A 30 9.41 11.30 -20.68
C ALA A 30 10.32 10.70 -21.77
N SER A 31 10.56 11.41 -22.88
CA SER A 31 11.46 10.97 -23.96
C SER A 31 12.93 10.89 -23.56
N ASP A 32 13.33 11.69 -22.57
CA ASP A 32 14.72 11.72 -22.10
C ASP A 32 14.99 10.65 -21.03
N ARG A 33 13.93 10.02 -20.53
CA ARG A 33 13.99 8.96 -19.52
C ARG A 33 14.55 7.68 -20.12
N LYS A 34 15.70 7.24 -19.59
CA LYS A 34 16.40 6.02 -19.99
C LYS A 34 16.07 4.85 -19.07
N GLU A 35 15.83 5.13 -17.79
CA GLU A 35 15.52 4.12 -16.79
C GLU A 35 14.52 4.69 -15.79
N VAL A 36 13.61 3.82 -15.33
CA VAL A 36 12.77 4.10 -14.17
C VAL A 36 12.69 2.88 -13.28
N SER A 37 12.86 3.09 -11.98
CA SER A 37 12.69 2.09 -10.94
C SER A 37 11.64 2.59 -9.95
N ILE A 38 10.75 1.70 -9.53
CA ILE A 38 9.67 2.02 -8.60
C ILE A 38 9.71 1.01 -7.46
N THR A 39 9.76 1.52 -6.23
CA THR A 39 9.55 0.71 -5.04
C THR A 39 8.21 1.09 -4.43
N VAL A 40 7.29 0.14 -4.30
CA VAL A 40 5.93 0.38 -3.80
C VAL A 40 5.78 -0.20 -2.40
N TYR A 41 5.13 0.57 -1.52
CA TYR A 41 4.89 0.20 -0.13
C TYR A 41 3.39 -0.03 0.09
N ASN A 42 3.04 -0.87 1.07
CA ASN A 42 1.65 -1.21 1.42
C ASN A 42 0.90 -0.10 2.20
N GLN A 43 1.41 1.13 2.19
CA GLN A 43 0.86 2.31 2.86
C GLN A 43 0.53 3.44 1.85
N SER A 44 0.15 3.06 0.63
CA SER A 44 -0.26 4.00 -0.43
C SER A 44 0.79 5.05 -0.80
N PHE A 45 2.07 4.69 -0.78
CA PHE A 45 3.16 5.49 -1.33
C PHE A 45 4.21 4.65 -2.05
N GLY A 46 5.04 5.32 -2.85
CA GLY A 46 6.17 4.69 -3.53
C GLY A 46 7.38 5.63 -3.64
N LEU A 47 8.54 5.02 -3.83
CA LEU A 47 9.79 5.67 -4.20
C LEU A 47 9.98 5.51 -5.70
N VAL A 48 10.12 6.62 -6.41
CA VAL A 48 10.45 6.64 -7.83
C VAL A 48 11.88 7.11 -7.99
N ARG A 49 12.64 6.38 -8.81
CA ARG A 49 13.98 6.72 -9.25
C ARG A 49 13.99 6.75 -10.77
N GLU A 50 14.26 7.90 -11.36
CA GLU A 50 14.37 8.08 -12.81
C GLU A 50 15.79 8.48 -13.20
N VAL A 51 16.27 7.94 -14.32
CA VAL A 51 17.54 8.35 -14.93
C VAL A 51 17.26 8.96 -16.29
N ARG A 52 17.78 10.16 -16.53
CA ARG A 52 17.67 10.88 -17.80
C ARG A 52 19.04 11.33 -18.31
N ASP A 53 19.22 11.32 -19.63
CA ASP A 53 20.39 11.92 -20.27
C ASP A 53 20.02 13.32 -20.75
N LEU A 54 20.67 14.35 -20.22
CA LEU A 54 20.31 15.76 -20.41
C LEU A 54 21.47 16.59 -20.96
N ASN A 55 21.15 17.48 -21.90
CA ASN A 55 22.06 18.54 -22.34
C ASN A 55 21.73 19.86 -21.62
N LEU A 56 22.35 20.05 -20.46
CA LEU A 56 22.16 21.22 -19.60
C LEU A 56 22.98 22.45 -20.06
N GLY A 57 24.07 22.24 -20.79
CA GLY A 57 25.09 23.27 -20.99
C GLY A 57 25.98 23.43 -19.74
N SER A 58 26.86 24.43 -19.77
CA SER A 58 27.72 24.81 -18.64
C SER A 58 27.26 26.14 -18.02
N GLY A 59 27.40 26.27 -16.70
CA GLY A 59 26.90 27.42 -15.93
C GLY A 59 25.50 27.17 -15.36
N ASP A 60 24.81 28.26 -15.04
CA ASP A 60 23.50 28.22 -14.40
C ASP A 60 22.38 27.96 -15.42
N VAL A 61 21.52 27.00 -15.09
CA VAL A 61 20.45 26.50 -15.95
C VAL A 61 19.16 26.32 -15.16
N ALA A 62 18.07 26.84 -15.69
CA ALA A 62 16.73 26.56 -15.21
C ALA A 62 16.18 25.32 -15.93
N LEU A 63 16.08 24.19 -15.23
CA LEU A 63 15.59 22.92 -15.75
C LEU A 63 14.12 22.71 -15.36
N GLU A 64 13.23 22.63 -16.35
CA GLU A 64 11.86 22.12 -16.19
C GLU A 64 11.84 20.60 -16.39
N PHE A 65 11.73 19.85 -15.30
CA PHE A 65 11.65 18.39 -15.29
C PHE A 65 10.19 17.95 -15.24
N LYS A 66 9.67 17.54 -16.40
CA LYS A 66 8.26 17.20 -16.67
C LYS A 66 8.01 15.70 -16.58
N ASP A 67 6.72 15.34 -16.64
CA ASP A 67 6.20 13.96 -16.59
C ASP A 67 6.56 13.22 -15.28
N VAL A 68 6.55 13.96 -14.17
CA VAL A 68 6.65 13.42 -12.81
C VAL A 68 5.26 13.13 -12.24
N ALA A 69 5.22 12.38 -11.14
CA ALA A 69 3.99 12.11 -10.40
C ALA A 69 3.31 13.41 -9.96
N SER A 70 1.98 13.48 -10.09
CA SER A 70 1.20 14.62 -9.57
C SER A 70 1.10 14.62 -8.05
N GLN A 71 1.17 13.43 -7.44
CA GLN A 71 1.17 13.24 -6.00
C GLN A 71 2.59 13.15 -5.39
N ILE A 72 3.58 13.69 -6.11
CA ILE A 72 4.95 13.82 -5.62
C ILE A 72 4.98 14.57 -4.29
N GLN A 73 5.87 14.18 -3.38
CA GLN A 73 6.19 14.89 -2.15
C GLN A 73 7.41 15.77 -2.42
N PRO A 74 7.24 17.08 -2.69
CA PRO A 74 8.33 17.94 -3.16
C PRO A 74 9.53 17.99 -2.21
N GLU A 75 9.29 17.87 -0.91
CA GLU A 75 10.30 17.85 0.15
C GLU A 75 11.23 16.61 0.11
N THR A 76 10.89 15.60 -0.69
CA THR A 76 11.64 14.34 -0.81
C THR A 76 12.47 14.27 -2.10
N VAL A 77 12.32 15.27 -2.96
CA VAL A 77 12.94 15.30 -4.27
C VAL A 77 14.44 15.51 -4.13
N ALA A 78 15.21 14.65 -4.78
CA ALA A 78 16.66 14.74 -4.89
C ALA A 78 17.08 14.57 -6.36
N ILE A 79 18.09 15.34 -6.77
CA ILE A 79 18.71 15.26 -8.09
C ILE A 79 20.23 15.17 -7.93
N LYS A 80 20.86 14.28 -8.69
CA LYS A 80 22.33 14.19 -8.76
C LYS A 80 22.79 13.81 -10.16
N SER A 81 24.03 14.16 -10.48
CA SER A 81 24.70 13.64 -11.68
C SER A 81 25.33 12.28 -11.38
N LEU A 82 25.04 11.29 -12.21
CA LEU A 82 25.69 9.98 -12.24
C LEU A 82 27.00 10.01 -13.05
N SER A 83 27.13 10.94 -14.00
CA SER A 83 28.35 11.08 -14.82
C SER A 83 29.43 11.92 -14.16
N ASN A 84 29.04 12.89 -13.32
CA ASN A 84 29.97 13.76 -12.59
C ASN A 84 29.33 14.29 -11.30
N PRO A 85 29.41 13.55 -10.17
CA PRO A 85 28.73 13.91 -8.92
C PRO A 85 29.05 15.32 -8.38
N ASN A 86 30.27 15.81 -8.60
CA ASN A 86 30.71 17.15 -8.17
C ASN A 86 30.53 18.23 -9.26
N GLY A 87 29.92 17.85 -10.39
CA GLY A 87 29.73 18.67 -11.58
C GLY A 87 28.32 19.21 -11.76
N LEU A 88 27.41 18.93 -10.82
CA LEU A 88 26.04 19.43 -10.81
C LEU A 88 25.65 19.82 -9.39
N SER A 89 25.31 21.09 -9.17
CA SER A 89 24.78 21.57 -7.89
C SER A 89 23.36 22.11 -8.07
N VAL A 90 22.52 21.93 -7.05
CA VAL A 90 21.18 22.52 -6.98
C VAL A 90 21.30 23.87 -6.27
N LEU A 91 20.92 24.93 -6.97
CA LEU A 91 20.86 26.28 -6.43
C LEU A 91 19.47 26.58 -5.86
N GLU A 92 18.42 26.13 -6.56
CA GLU A 92 17.02 26.35 -6.16
C GLU A 92 16.15 25.18 -6.63
N GLN A 93 15.11 24.85 -5.86
CA GLN A 93 14.10 23.85 -6.20
C GLN A 93 12.70 24.41 -5.99
N ASN A 94 11.88 24.36 -7.02
CA ASN A 94 10.49 24.78 -6.99
C ASN A 94 9.58 23.68 -7.55
N TYR A 95 8.46 23.41 -6.88
CA TYR A 95 7.40 22.56 -7.42
C TYR A 95 6.24 23.42 -7.91
N ARG A 96 5.96 23.38 -9.21
CA ARG A 96 4.84 24.13 -9.81
C ARG A 96 3.64 23.21 -9.98
N TYR A 97 2.65 23.39 -9.11
CA TYR A 97 1.43 22.58 -9.03
C TYR A 97 0.16 23.31 -9.52
N ASP A 98 0.26 24.58 -9.90
CA ASP A 98 -0.85 25.32 -10.51
C ASP A 98 -1.12 24.78 -11.93
N LEU A 99 -1.98 23.75 -11.99
CA LEU A 99 -2.35 23.11 -13.23
C LEU A 99 -3.28 23.98 -14.08
N LEU A 100 -3.15 23.86 -15.38
CA LEU A 100 -3.99 24.53 -16.37
C LEU A 100 -5.44 23.99 -16.30
N THR A 101 -6.29 24.65 -15.53
CA THR A 101 -7.74 24.38 -15.48
C THR A 101 -8.53 25.62 -15.89
N PRO A 102 -9.79 25.49 -16.38
CA PRO A 102 -10.62 26.65 -16.70
C PRO A 102 -10.75 27.64 -15.54
N ALA A 103 -10.96 27.13 -14.31
CA ALA A 103 -11.03 27.96 -13.11
C ALA A 103 -9.71 28.71 -12.84
N LYS A 104 -8.56 28.03 -12.95
CA LYS A 104 -7.24 28.67 -12.77
C LYS A 104 -6.92 29.68 -13.87
N LEU A 105 -7.35 29.43 -15.11
CA LEU A 105 -7.25 30.42 -16.19
C LEU A 105 -8.04 31.68 -15.85
N LEU A 106 -9.30 31.53 -15.40
CA LEU A 106 -10.11 32.66 -14.98
C LEU A 106 -9.46 33.45 -13.84
N GLU A 107 -8.99 32.76 -12.79
CA GLU A 107 -8.30 33.38 -11.65
C GLU A 107 -7.05 34.16 -12.07
N LYS A 108 -6.19 33.61 -12.95
CA LYS A 108 -4.95 34.29 -13.41
C LYS A 108 -5.20 35.44 -14.39
N TYR A 109 -6.41 35.53 -14.95
CA TYR A 109 -6.84 36.61 -15.83
C TYR A 109 -7.74 37.65 -15.15
N VAL A 110 -7.98 37.56 -13.84
CA VAL A 110 -8.57 38.65 -13.05
C VAL A 110 -7.75 39.94 -13.23
N GLY A 111 -8.44 41.03 -13.54
CA GLY A 111 -7.87 42.33 -13.87
C GLY A 111 -7.35 42.47 -15.31
N LYS A 112 -7.39 41.42 -16.14
CA LYS A 112 -6.88 41.41 -17.52
C LYS A 112 -8.01 41.36 -18.55
N LYS A 113 -7.68 41.74 -19.79
CA LYS A 113 -8.60 41.67 -20.93
C LYS A 113 -8.65 40.25 -21.50
N VAL A 114 -9.85 39.81 -21.85
CA VAL A 114 -10.19 38.56 -22.54
C VAL A 114 -11.17 38.86 -23.67
N ARG A 115 -11.40 37.90 -24.56
CA ARG A 115 -12.41 38.01 -25.62
C ARG A 115 -13.55 37.04 -25.35
N LEU A 116 -14.77 37.53 -25.42
CA LEU A 116 -15.98 36.73 -25.32
C LEU A 116 -16.55 36.51 -26.71
N TYR A 117 -17.04 35.30 -26.97
CA TYR A 117 -17.70 34.94 -28.23
C TYR A 117 -19.09 34.41 -27.96
N ARG A 118 -20.10 34.98 -28.62
CA ARG A 118 -21.48 34.52 -28.59
C ARG A 118 -21.92 34.19 -30.01
N PHE A 119 -22.43 32.98 -30.23
CA PHE A 119 -22.96 32.60 -31.54
C PHE A 119 -24.24 33.38 -31.84
N ASN A 120 -24.31 34.03 -33.00
CA ASN A 120 -25.50 34.71 -33.47
C ASN A 120 -26.21 33.85 -34.52
N GLU A 121 -27.32 33.23 -34.14
CA GLU A 121 -28.12 32.33 -34.99
C GLU A 121 -28.64 32.99 -36.27
N LYS A 122 -28.90 34.31 -36.25
CA LYS A 122 -29.40 35.04 -37.42
C LYS A 122 -28.33 35.24 -38.49
N THR A 123 -27.07 35.34 -38.08
CA THR A 123 -25.94 35.60 -38.99
C THR A 123 -25.11 34.35 -39.27
N GLY A 124 -25.30 33.29 -38.48
CA GLY A 124 -24.50 32.07 -38.55
C GLY A 124 -23.03 32.26 -38.15
N LYS A 125 -22.69 33.35 -37.44
CA LYS A 125 -21.31 33.70 -37.06
C LYS A 125 -21.21 34.04 -35.58
N ASP A 126 -20.01 33.91 -35.03
CA ASP A 126 -19.69 34.37 -33.68
C ASP A 126 -19.59 35.90 -33.64
N GLU A 127 -20.32 36.54 -32.73
CA GLU A 127 -20.10 37.91 -32.30
C GLU A 127 -19.01 37.93 -31.22
N SER A 128 -18.04 38.83 -31.34
CA SER A 128 -16.95 38.98 -30.37
C SER A 128 -17.09 40.26 -29.54
N PHE A 129 -16.82 40.15 -28.24
CA PHE A 129 -16.83 41.27 -27.30
C PHE A 129 -15.50 41.31 -26.55
N ASP A 130 -14.87 42.47 -26.45
CA ASP A 130 -13.72 42.65 -25.55
C ASP A 130 -14.25 42.85 -24.12
N ALA A 131 -13.72 42.09 -23.17
CA ALA A 131 -14.14 42.13 -21.79
C ALA A 131 -12.94 42.16 -20.84
N LYS A 132 -13.11 42.73 -19.65
CA LYS A 132 -12.14 42.62 -18.55
C LYS A 132 -12.73 41.76 -17.44
N ILE A 133 -12.02 40.74 -16.98
CA ILE A 133 -12.46 39.96 -15.81
C ILE A 133 -12.21 40.81 -14.57
N LEU A 134 -13.24 41.09 -13.78
CA LEU A 134 -13.15 41.87 -12.54
C LEU A 134 -12.94 40.98 -11.32
N SER A 135 -13.63 39.85 -11.26
CA SER A 135 -13.52 38.87 -10.19
C SER A 135 -13.97 37.49 -10.66
N VAL A 136 -13.64 36.46 -9.89
CA VAL A 136 -14.10 35.08 -10.10
C VAL A 136 -14.50 34.53 -8.74
N ALA A 137 -15.74 34.06 -8.61
CA ALA A 137 -16.24 33.43 -7.40
C ALA A 137 -17.00 32.15 -7.78
N ASN A 138 -16.76 31.04 -7.08
CA ASN A 138 -17.39 29.74 -7.36
C ASN A 138 -17.27 29.28 -8.83
N GLY A 139 -16.20 29.68 -9.53
CA GLY A 139 -15.99 29.36 -10.94
C GLY A 139 -16.73 30.28 -11.93
N GLU A 140 -17.51 31.24 -11.44
CA GLU A 140 -18.21 32.22 -12.26
C GLU A 140 -17.44 33.55 -12.33
N PRO A 141 -17.08 34.01 -13.53
CA PRO A 141 -16.43 35.31 -13.74
C PRO A 141 -17.45 36.46 -13.81
N VAL A 142 -17.08 37.59 -13.19
CA VAL A 142 -17.71 38.89 -13.39
C VAL A 142 -16.89 39.68 -14.41
N TYR A 143 -17.56 40.24 -15.41
CA TYR A 143 -16.94 40.97 -16.51
C TYR A 143 -17.30 42.45 -16.48
N GLU A 144 -16.39 43.27 -17.01
CA GLU A 144 -16.71 44.59 -17.55
C GLU A 144 -16.75 44.50 -19.08
N ILE A 145 -17.89 44.84 -19.68
CA ILE A 145 -18.13 44.81 -21.13
C ILE A 145 -18.74 46.16 -21.52
N ASN A 146 -18.09 46.92 -22.41
CA ASN A 146 -18.57 48.23 -22.86
C ASN A 146 -18.95 49.22 -21.72
N GLY A 147 -18.27 49.13 -20.57
CA GLY A 147 -18.55 49.96 -19.39
C GLY A 147 -19.64 49.42 -18.44
N GLU A 148 -20.28 48.29 -18.77
CA GLU A 148 -21.24 47.62 -17.90
C GLU A 148 -20.61 46.44 -17.17
N VAL A 149 -20.96 46.27 -15.88
CA VAL A 149 -20.53 45.13 -15.07
C VAL A 149 -21.61 44.04 -15.13
N THR A 150 -21.24 42.84 -15.58
CA THR A 150 -22.18 41.73 -15.81
C THR A 150 -21.56 40.37 -15.50
N TYR A 151 -22.39 39.35 -15.33
CA TYR A 151 -21.99 37.96 -15.09
C TYR A 151 -22.89 37.03 -15.92
N GLY A 152 -22.54 35.74 -16.03
CA GLY A 152 -23.35 34.77 -16.76
C GLY A 152 -23.41 35.00 -18.28
N PHE A 153 -22.35 35.55 -18.87
CA PHE A 153 -22.30 35.82 -20.31
C PHE A 153 -22.55 34.54 -21.13
N PRO A 154 -23.54 34.53 -22.04
CA PRO A 154 -23.85 33.37 -22.86
C PRO A 154 -22.80 33.23 -23.97
N GLY A 155 -21.96 32.19 -23.90
CA GLY A 155 -20.96 31.93 -24.92
C GLY A 155 -19.67 31.31 -24.40
N ARG A 156 -18.58 31.52 -25.13
CA ARG A 156 -17.23 31.04 -24.76
C ARG A 156 -16.26 32.19 -24.51
N ILE A 157 -15.27 31.92 -23.67
CA ILE A 157 -14.18 32.84 -23.35
C ILE A 157 -12.94 32.40 -24.12
N ALA A 158 -12.27 33.34 -24.75
CA ALA A 158 -10.95 33.16 -25.33
C ALA A 158 -9.93 34.00 -24.57
N PHE A 159 -8.90 33.32 -24.07
CA PHE A 159 -7.78 33.96 -23.38
C PHE A 159 -6.69 34.33 -24.41
N PRO A 160 -6.00 35.48 -24.24
CA PRO A 160 -4.87 35.86 -25.09
C PRO A 160 -3.71 34.85 -25.13
N GLY A 161 -3.60 33.97 -24.14
CA GLY A 161 -2.57 32.94 -24.04
C GLY A 161 -2.71 32.11 -22.76
N VAL A 162 -1.75 31.24 -22.51
CA VAL A 162 -1.59 30.55 -21.22
C VAL A 162 -0.58 31.35 -20.39
N PRO A 163 -0.91 31.76 -19.15
CA PRO A 163 0.04 32.45 -18.27
C PRO A 163 1.27 31.57 -18.00
N ASP A 164 2.47 32.16 -17.98
CA ASP A 164 3.76 31.44 -17.82
C ASP A 164 3.88 30.59 -16.53
N ASN A 165 3.01 30.83 -15.55
CA ASN A 165 2.96 30.09 -14.29
C ASN A 165 1.90 28.99 -14.22
N LEU A 166 1.06 28.83 -15.26
CA LEU A 166 0.14 27.69 -15.36
C LEU A 166 0.78 26.59 -16.19
N MET A 167 0.90 25.41 -15.58
CA MET A 167 1.50 24.25 -16.23
C MET A 167 0.42 23.27 -16.68
N ALA A 168 0.54 22.69 -17.88
CA ALA A 168 -0.39 21.65 -18.33
C ALA A 168 -0.25 20.35 -17.52
N LYS A 169 0.90 20.13 -16.88
CA LYS A 169 1.23 18.98 -16.04
C LYS A 169 2.12 19.39 -14.87
N PRO A 170 2.11 18.65 -13.75
CA PRO A 170 3.05 18.84 -12.65
C PRO A 170 4.50 18.89 -13.16
N THR A 171 5.25 19.90 -12.74
CA THR A 171 6.62 20.15 -13.22
C THR A 171 7.51 20.54 -12.05
N LEU A 172 8.63 19.84 -11.89
CA LEU A 172 9.72 20.26 -11.01
C LEU A 172 10.58 21.27 -11.77
N VAL A 173 10.88 22.40 -11.14
CA VAL A 173 11.73 23.44 -11.70
C VAL A 173 12.96 23.57 -10.81
N TRP A 174 14.13 23.24 -11.35
CA TRP A 174 15.40 23.41 -10.66
C TRP A 174 16.19 24.55 -11.28
N MET A 175 16.81 25.37 -10.44
CA MET A 175 17.98 26.14 -10.83
C MET A 175 19.21 25.30 -10.50
N LEU A 176 19.98 24.93 -11.51
CA LEU A 176 21.16 24.08 -11.37
C LEU A 176 22.40 24.85 -11.83
N SER A 177 23.56 24.56 -11.24
CA SER A 177 24.86 24.94 -11.81
C SER A 177 25.55 23.70 -12.35
N SER A 178 25.84 23.69 -13.66
CA SER A 178 26.45 22.55 -14.34
C SER A 178 27.86 22.86 -14.81
N LYS A 179 28.83 21.99 -14.54
CA LYS A 179 30.23 22.13 -15.00
C LYS A 179 30.47 21.57 -16.41
N GLN A 180 29.51 20.82 -16.97
CA GLN A 180 29.63 20.21 -18.30
C GLN A 180 28.27 20.15 -19.00
N ALA A 181 28.28 20.18 -20.34
CA ALA A 181 27.05 20.25 -21.11
C ALA A 181 26.16 19.00 -20.97
N GLN A 182 26.74 17.82 -21.13
CA GLN A 182 26.02 16.55 -21.05
C GLN A 182 26.07 15.99 -19.63
N GLN A 183 24.92 15.64 -19.08
CA GLN A 183 24.79 15.11 -17.74
C GLN A 183 23.86 13.90 -17.77
N LYS A 184 24.33 12.78 -17.23
CA LYS A 184 23.44 11.67 -16.88
C LYS A 184 22.91 11.92 -15.48
N VAL A 185 21.63 12.21 -15.36
CA VAL A 185 21.01 12.70 -14.13
C VAL A 185 20.10 11.64 -13.54
N GLU A 186 20.18 11.45 -12.23
CA GLU A 186 19.23 10.67 -11.44
C GLU A 186 18.35 11.60 -10.62
N ALA A 187 17.04 11.48 -10.77
CA ALA A 187 16.04 12.10 -9.92
C ALA A 187 15.38 11.03 -9.06
N THR A 188 15.28 11.26 -7.75
CA THR A 188 14.61 10.36 -6.80
C THR A 188 13.59 11.13 -5.98
N TYR A 189 12.40 10.57 -5.79
CA TYR A 189 11.34 11.20 -5.00
C TYR A 189 10.34 10.20 -4.46
N LEU A 190 9.67 10.56 -3.35
CA LEU A 190 8.49 9.86 -2.88
C LEU A 190 7.23 10.43 -3.56
N THR A 191 6.28 9.56 -3.84
CA THR A 191 4.93 9.93 -4.30
C THR A 191 3.88 9.18 -3.50
N ARG A 192 2.73 9.80 -3.30
CA ARG A 192 1.52 9.09 -2.85
C ARG A 192 0.85 8.42 -4.06
N GLY A 193 -0.19 7.64 -3.81
CA GLY A 193 -1.03 7.06 -4.86
C GLY A 193 -0.49 5.78 -5.49
N LEU A 194 0.63 5.24 -4.99
CA LEU A 194 1.10 3.90 -5.34
C LEU A 194 0.81 2.96 -4.18
N ASN A 195 0.08 1.88 -4.41
CA ASN A 195 -0.21 0.90 -3.36
C ASN A 195 -0.08 -0.52 -3.89
N TRP A 196 0.22 -1.47 -3.02
CA TRP A 196 0.13 -2.88 -3.35
C TRP A 196 -0.44 -3.70 -2.20
N LYS A 197 -1.04 -4.84 -2.54
CA LYS A 197 -1.51 -5.85 -1.59
C LYS A 197 -1.26 -7.26 -2.13
N SER A 198 -1.23 -8.25 -1.25
CA SER A 198 -1.26 -9.66 -1.66
C SER A 198 -2.63 -10.28 -1.47
N ASP A 199 -3.05 -11.07 -2.44
CA ASP A 199 -4.24 -11.90 -2.41
C ASP A 199 -3.83 -13.34 -2.75
N TYR A 200 -4.33 -14.31 -2.00
CA TYR A 200 -4.03 -15.72 -2.23
C TYR A 200 -5.30 -16.48 -2.58
N VAL A 201 -5.21 -17.38 -3.55
CA VAL A 201 -6.28 -18.31 -3.94
C VAL A 201 -5.81 -19.71 -3.63
N PHE A 202 -6.53 -20.41 -2.77
CA PHE A 202 -6.21 -21.79 -2.39
C PHE A 202 -7.33 -22.73 -2.82
N VAL A 203 -7.03 -23.66 -3.71
CA VAL A 203 -8.00 -24.65 -4.19
C VAL A 203 -7.70 -25.98 -3.55
N ILE A 204 -8.49 -26.39 -2.55
CA ILE A 204 -8.27 -27.65 -1.84
C ILE A 204 -8.87 -28.84 -2.58
N ASN A 205 -8.23 -30.00 -2.39
CA ASN A 205 -8.65 -31.26 -2.97
C ASN A 205 -9.86 -31.88 -2.23
N ALA A 206 -10.37 -33.00 -2.75
CA ALA A 206 -11.59 -33.62 -2.27
C ALA A 206 -11.51 -34.10 -0.80
N ASP A 207 -10.33 -34.50 -0.33
CA ASP A 207 -10.12 -35.06 1.02
C ASP A 207 -9.61 -34.05 2.06
N ASP A 208 -9.49 -32.77 1.70
CA ASP A 208 -9.00 -31.68 2.54
C ASP A 208 -7.55 -31.85 3.04
N SER A 209 -6.70 -32.60 2.32
CA SER A 209 -5.30 -32.86 2.72
C SER A 209 -4.25 -32.05 1.95
N ALA A 210 -4.61 -31.50 0.80
CA ALA A 210 -3.73 -30.67 -0.01
C ALA A 210 -4.52 -29.69 -0.89
N GLY A 211 -3.83 -28.75 -1.53
CA GLY A 211 -4.43 -27.89 -2.53
C GLY A 211 -3.41 -27.13 -3.35
N ASP A 212 -3.89 -26.44 -4.37
CA ASP A 212 -3.07 -25.55 -5.19
C ASP A 212 -3.19 -24.12 -4.64
N LEU A 213 -2.08 -23.57 -4.16
CA LEU A 213 -2.01 -22.20 -3.65
C LEU A 213 -1.36 -21.29 -4.70
N THR A 214 -2.07 -20.25 -5.09
CA THR A 214 -1.55 -19.18 -5.95
C THR A 214 -1.56 -17.87 -5.18
N GLY A 215 -0.41 -17.21 -5.08
CA GLY A 215 -0.29 -15.86 -4.52
C GLY A 215 -0.22 -14.82 -5.63
N TRP A 216 -0.97 -13.73 -5.47
CA TRP A 216 -1.01 -12.60 -6.38
C TRP A 216 -0.57 -11.34 -5.66
N VAL A 217 0.21 -10.50 -6.34
CA VAL A 217 0.36 -9.09 -6.02
C VAL A 217 -0.66 -8.32 -6.84
N THR A 218 -1.46 -7.50 -6.18
CA THR A 218 -2.27 -6.46 -6.81
C THR A 218 -1.61 -5.10 -6.58
N LEU A 219 -1.13 -4.47 -7.63
CA LEU A 219 -0.57 -3.11 -7.65
C LEU A 219 -1.63 -2.12 -8.14
N THR A 220 -1.72 -0.95 -7.52
CA THR A 220 -2.56 0.16 -7.95
C THR A 220 -1.73 1.43 -8.10
N ASN A 221 -1.90 2.14 -9.21
CA ASN A 221 -1.24 3.42 -9.46
C ASN A 221 -2.25 4.53 -9.75
N GLN A 222 -2.24 5.51 -8.86
CA GLN A 222 -3.01 6.76 -8.88
C GLN A 222 -2.07 7.93 -8.55
N SER A 223 -0.78 7.79 -8.90
CA SER A 223 0.25 8.79 -8.57
C SER A 223 0.19 10.03 -9.49
N GLY A 224 -0.61 9.98 -10.55
CA GLY A 224 -0.69 10.96 -11.62
C GLY A 224 0.34 10.78 -12.73
N ALA A 225 1.03 9.64 -12.78
CA ALA A 225 2.06 9.37 -13.79
C ALA A 225 2.12 7.89 -14.18
N SER A 226 2.38 7.65 -15.46
CA SER A 226 2.64 6.32 -16.02
C SER A 226 4.14 6.06 -16.15
N TYR A 227 4.56 4.90 -15.68
CA TYR A 227 5.95 4.47 -15.71
C TYR A 227 6.10 3.25 -16.61
N LYS A 228 6.55 3.48 -17.84
CA LYS A 228 6.76 2.40 -18.82
C LYS A 228 8.09 1.70 -18.59
N ASN A 229 8.13 0.38 -18.81
CA ASN A 229 9.33 -0.45 -18.70
C ASN A 229 10.07 -0.26 -17.36
N ALA A 230 9.32 -0.21 -16.26
CA ALA A 230 9.83 0.07 -14.94
C ALA A 230 10.39 -1.17 -14.25
N LYS A 231 11.53 -1.02 -13.57
CA LYS A 231 12.00 -2.02 -12.59
C LYS A 231 11.15 -1.91 -11.34
N LEU A 232 10.34 -2.92 -11.06
CA LEU A 232 9.39 -2.91 -9.96
C LEU A 232 9.93 -3.66 -8.73
N LYS A 233 9.84 -3.00 -7.59
CA LYS A 233 10.12 -3.56 -6.27
C LYS A 233 8.92 -3.33 -5.34
N LEU A 234 8.66 -4.27 -4.45
CA LEU A 234 7.58 -4.18 -3.46
C LEU A 234 8.18 -4.40 -2.08
N VAL A 235 7.81 -3.56 -1.13
CA VAL A 235 8.24 -3.69 0.27
C VAL A 235 7.07 -4.19 1.09
N ALA A 236 7.25 -5.34 1.74
CA ALA A 236 6.32 -5.90 2.72
C ALA A 236 6.86 -5.66 4.13
N GLY A 237 6.12 -4.89 4.92
CA GLY A 237 6.45 -4.54 6.30
C GLY A 237 5.80 -3.23 6.70
N ASP A 238 5.97 -2.84 7.96
CA ASP A 238 5.42 -1.60 8.50
C ASP A 238 6.52 -0.54 8.55
N VAL A 239 6.68 0.21 7.46
CA VAL A 239 7.62 1.33 7.37
C VAL A 239 7.12 2.47 8.25
N GLN A 240 7.94 2.92 9.19
CA GLN A 240 7.55 4.03 10.06
C GLN A 240 7.54 5.34 9.26
N ARG A 241 6.42 6.08 9.36
CA ARG A 241 6.28 7.41 8.77
C ARG A 241 5.86 8.41 9.83
N VAL A 242 6.43 9.61 9.77
CA VAL A 242 5.95 10.73 10.59
C VAL A 242 4.54 11.08 10.10
N SER A 243 3.55 10.78 10.92
CA SER A 243 2.12 10.99 10.68
C SER A 243 1.59 11.93 11.76
N ASN A 244 0.88 13.01 11.38
CA ASN A 244 0.17 13.88 12.32
C ASN A 244 -1.18 13.29 12.78
N VAL A 245 -1.33 11.97 12.75
CA VAL A 245 -2.46 11.26 13.32
C VAL A 245 -1.91 10.14 14.19
N ALA A 246 -2.24 10.22 15.48
CA ALA A 246 -1.91 9.21 16.47
C ALA A 246 -2.70 7.93 16.16
N TYR A 247 -2.00 6.82 15.98
CA TYR A 247 -2.56 5.51 16.30
C TYR A 247 -1.45 4.63 16.88
N ASP A 248 -1.79 4.03 18.03
CA ASP A 248 -1.02 3.05 18.76
C ASP A 248 -0.69 1.83 17.88
N ARG A 249 0.57 1.41 17.87
CA ARG A 249 0.94 0.00 18.06
C ARG A 249 2.43 -0.21 18.32
N ALA A 250 2.70 -1.14 19.24
CA ALA A 250 4.01 -1.52 19.73
C ALA A 250 4.83 -2.32 18.71
N PRO A 251 6.17 -2.22 18.73
CA PRO A 251 7.04 -2.93 17.80
C PRO A 251 7.32 -4.38 18.25
N ARG A 252 7.37 -5.31 17.29
CA ARG A 252 8.12 -6.57 17.44
C ARG A 252 9.07 -6.74 16.27
N SER A 253 10.32 -7.03 16.62
CA SER A 253 11.47 -7.25 15.74
C SER A 253 11.46 -8.65 15.13
N TYR A 254 11.95 -8.77 13.89
CA TYR A 254 12.28 -10.04 13.24
C TYR A 254 13.59 -9.92 12.46
N ALA A 255 14.54 -10.80 12.76
CA ALA A 255 15.72 -11.01 11.92
C ALA A 255 15.51 -12.23 11.02
N ALA A 256 15.88 -12.12 9.74
CA ALA A 256 16.28 -13.26 8.92
C ALA A 256 17.09 -12.85 7.67
N LYS A 257 18.05 -13.70 7.31
CA LYS A 257 18.62 -13.80 5.94
C LYS A 257 18.01 -15.03 5.26
N SER A 258 17.59 -14.90 4.00
CA SER A 258 17.99 -15.75 2.85
C SER A 258 17.01 -15.64 1.69
N ALA A 259 17.55 -15.83 0.48
CA ALA A 259 16.83 -15.81 -0.79
C ALA A 259 16.18 -17.16 -1.11
N GLY A 260 14.94 -17.10 -1.62
CA GLY A 260 14.23 -18.19 -2.28
C GLY A 260 13.76 -17.73 -3.68
N GLN A 261 13.88 -18.61 -4.67
CA GLN A 261 13.64 -18.30 -6.07
C GLN A 261 12.16 -18.60 -6.41
N SER A 262 11.35 -17.57 -6.66
CA SER A 262 10.00 -17.72 -7.22
C SER A 262 9.99 -17.37 -8.71
N THR A 263 9.00 -17.90 -9.42
CA THR A 263 8.73 -17.61 -10.83
C THR A 263 8.03 -16.26 -10.94
N GLY A 264 8.81 -15.18 -11.00
CA GLY A 264 8.32 -13.82 -11.25
C GLY A 264 9.01 -12.79 -10.36
N PHE A 265 8.93 -12.98 -9.03
CA PHE A 265 9.59 -12.14 -8.05
C PHE A 265 10.83 -12.83 -7.45
N ARG A 266 11.84 -12.05 -7.10
CA ARG A 266 12.93 -12.49 -6.22
C ARG A 266 12.79 -11.75 -4.91
N GLU A 267 12.66 -12.52 -3.84
CA GLU A 267 12.64 -12.00 -2.49
C GLU A 267 14.08 -11.86 -1.97
N GLU A 268 14.33 -10.76 -1.26
CA GLU A 268 15.53 -10.55 -0.46
C GLU A 268 15.18 -9.79 0.84
N GLY A 269 15.91 -10.07 1.92
CA GLY A 269 15.84 -9.27 3.13
C GLY A 269 16.31 -7.84 2.87
N PHE A 270 15.53 -6.86 3.32
CA PHE A 270 15.83 -5.44 3.19
C PHE A 270 15.54 -4.73 4.52
N PHE A 271 16.60 -4.47 5.29
CA PHE A 271 16.48 -4.05 6.69
C PHE A 271 15.67 -5.09 7.50
N GLU A 272 14.70 -4.66 8.32
CA GLU A 272 13.76 -5.53 9.05
C GLU A 272 12.50 -5.86 8.21
N TYR A 273 12.56 -5.69 6.88
CA TYR A 273 11.45 -5.89 5.95
C TYR A 273 11.83 -6.85 4.82
N HIS A 274 10.84 -7.23 4.01
CA HIS A 274 11.05 -8.06 2.83
C HIS A 274 10.86 -7.26 1.55
N LEU A 275 11.82 -7.41 0.62
CA LEU A 275 11.82 -6.75 -0.68
C LEU A 275 11.58 -7.79 -1.77
N TYR A 276 10.50 -7.62 -2.52
CA TYR A 276 10.14 -8.47 -3.64
C TYR A 276 10.43 -7.73 -4.94
N THR A 277 11.45 -8.18 -5.67
CA THR A 277 11.87 -7.58 -6.95
C THR A 277 11.31 -8.36 -8.13
N LEU A 278 10.47 -7.73 -8.95
CA LEU A 278 9.98 -8.32 -10.19
C LEU A 278 11.17 -8.50 -11.15
N GLN A 279 11.38 -9.72 -11.64
CA GLN A 279 12.58 -10.05 -12.43
C GLN A 279 12.59 -9.40 -13.82
N GLN A 280 11.42 -9.08 -14.37
CA GLN A 280 11.27 -8.43 -15.66
C GLN A 280 10.68 -7.02 -15.48
N PRO A 281 11.14 -6.03 -16.24
CA PRO A 281 10.50 -4.73 -16.26
C PRO A 281 9.01 -4.83 -16.65
N THR A 282 8.21 -3.90 -16.15
CA THR A 282 6.77 -3.85 -16.46
C THR A 282 6.26 -2.42 -16.54
N ASP A 283 5.15 -2.21 -17.25
CA ASP A 283 4.49 -0.91 -17.32
C ASP A 283 3.61 -0.71 -16.08
N VAL A 284 3.82 0.34 -15.31
CA VAL A 284 2.93 0.74 -14.21
C VAL A 284 2.16 1.98 -14.68
N LEU A 285 1.00 1.78 -15.30
CA LEU A 285 0.24 2.87 -15.91
C LEU A 285 -0.59 3.61 -14.88
N GLU A 286 -0.82 4.90 -15.12
CA GLU A 286 -1.71 5.71 -14.30
C GLU A 286 -3.17 5.22 -14.41
N ASN A 287 -3.88 5.21 -13.27
CA ASN A 287 -5.24 4.70 -13.14
C ASN A 287 -5.40 3.23 -13.56
N GLU A 288 -4.35 2.43 -13.35
CA GLU A 288 -4.34 0.99 -13.60
C GLU A 288 -4.27 0.20 -12.29
N GLN A 289 -4.99 -0.92 -12.27
CA GLN A 289 -4.73 -2.03 -11.35
C GLN A 289 -4.02 -3.14 -12.12
N LYS A 290 -2.83 -3.52 -11.69
CA LYS A 290 -2.06 -4.63 -12.26
C LYS A 290 -1.99 -5.79 -11.29
N GLN A 291 -2.22 -6.99 -11.79
CA GLN A 291 -1.96 -8.23 -11.05
C GLN A 291 -0.76 -8.97 -11.60
N VAL A 292 0.09 -9.44 -10.70
CA VAL A 292 1.29 -10.24 -11.04
C VAL A 292 1.37 -11.41 -10.08
N THR A 293 1.68 -12.60 -10.59
CA THR A 293 1.89 -13.79 -9.77
C THR A 293 3.09 -13.60 -8.84
N LEU A 294 2.88 -13.82 -7.55
CA LEU A 294 3.91 -13.79 -6.51
C LEU A 294 4.59 -15.15 -6.38
N LEU A 295 3.76 -16.19 -6.26
CA LEU A 295 4.18 -17.57 -6.05
C LEU A 295 3.08 -18.54 -6.49
N GLU A 296 3.51 -19.76 -6.80
CA GLU A 296 2.64 -20.89 -7.06
C GLU A 296 3.17 -22.09 -6.29
N ALA A 297 2.30 -22.72 -5.48
CA ALA A 297 2.60 -23.91 -4.71
C ALA A 297 1.55 -24.98 -5.02
N PRO A 298 1.74 -25.77 -6.09
CA PRO A 298 0.82 -26.85 -6.43
C PRO A 298 0.92 -27.96 -5.38
N ASN A 299 -0.22 -28.59 -5.05
CA ASN A 299 -0.31 -29.70 -4.10
C ASN A 299 0.32 -29.41 -2.72
N ALA A 300 0.25 -28.16 -2.26
CA ALA A 300 0.64 -27.76 -0.93
C ALA A 300 -0.20 -28.51 0.10
N LYS A 301 0.47 -29.24 1.00
CA LYS A 301 -0.16 -29.98 2.10
C LYS A 301 -0.80 -29.02 3.09
N VAL A 302 -1.99 -29.39 3.52
CA VAL A 302 -2.79 -28.66 4.49
C VAL A 302 -3.35 -29.63 5.53
N GLN A 303 -3.39 -29.18 6.77
CA GLN A 303 -4.03 -29.91 7.86
C GLN A 303 -5.33 -29.21 8.25
N LYS A 304 -6.46 -29.87 7.99
CA LYS A 304 -7.76 -29.42 8.50
C LYS A 304 -7.89 -29.70 9.99
N LYS A 305 -8.27 -28.69 10.77
CA LYS A 305 -8.53 -28.80 12.21
C LYS A 305 -9.94 -28.33 12.55
N LEU A 306 -10.57 -29.04 13.47
CA LEU A 306 -11.81 -28.63 14.12
C LEU A 306 -11.47 -28.25 15.56
N ILE A 307 -11.70 -27.00 15.95
CA ILE A 307 -11.26 -26.50 17.26
C ILE A 307 -12.47 -26.00 18.06
N TYR A 308 -12.66 -26.56 19.24
CA TYR A 308 -13.68 -26.14 20.21
C TYR A 308 -13.03 -25.28 21.30
N PHE A 309 -13.20 -23.97 21.20
CA PHE A 309 -12.53 -23.02 22.09
C PHE A 309 -13.21 -22.88 23.45
N GLY A 310 -12.40 -22.75 24.49
CA GLY A 310 -12.80 -22.26 25.78
C GLY A 310 -12.44 -20.80 26.03
N GLN A 311 -12.63 -20.35 27.28
CA GLN A 311 -12.35 -18.98 27.70
C GLN A 311 -11.69 -18.94 29.08
N GLN A 312 -10.66 -18.10 29.21
CA GLN A 312 -9.85 -17.97 30.42
C GLN A 312 -10.64 -17.58 31.66
N TYR A 313 -11.62 -16.68 31.50
CA TYR A 313 -12.38 -16.17 32.64
C TYR A 313 -13.26 -17.24 33.32
N TRP A 314 -13.56 -18.35 32.63
CA TRP A 314 -14.38 -19.43 33.19
C TRP A 314 -13.74 -20.15 34.37
N TYR A 315 -12.42 -20.13 34.48
CA TYR A 315 -11.70 -20.79 35.56
C TYR A 315 -11.61 -19.97 36.86
N ARG A 316 -12.14 -18.74 36.85
CA ARG A 316 -12.06 -17.80 37.98
C ARG A 316 -13.41 -17.55 38.65
N GLY A 317 -14.48 -18.19 38.20
CA GLY A 317 -15.83 -17.97 38.70
C GLY A 317 -16.67 -19.24 38.81
N ARG A 318 -17.77 -19.11 39.54
CA ARG A 318 -18.81 -20.13 39.61
C ARG A 318 -19.81 -19.92 38.46
N TYR A 319 -20.00 -20.95 37.66
CA TYR A 319 -20.88 -20.99 36.51
C TYR A 319 -21.74 -22.27 36.54
N GLY A 320 -22.75 -22.33 35.68
CA GLY A 320 -23.57 -23.54 35.45
C GLY A 320 -23.32 -24.12 34.06
N GLU A 321 -24.35 -24.14 33.22
CA GLU A 321 -24.18 -24.34 31.77
C GLU A 321 -23.64 -23.03 31.17
N VAL A 322 -22.36 -23.02 30.83
CA VAL A 322 -21.65 -21.80 30.39
C VAL A 322 -21.80 -21.62 28.89
N GLN A 323 -21.98 -22.73 28.17
CA GLN A 323 -22.21 -22.69 26.76
C GLN A 323 -23.01 -23.89 26.27
N LYS A 324 -23.95 -23.62 25.36
CA LYS A 324 -24.81 -24.62 24.74
C LYS A 324 -24.81 -24.45 23.22
N ASN A 325 -24.69 -25.56 22.50
CA ASN A 325 -24.62 -25.60 21.04
C ASN A 325 -23.54 -24.69 20.45
N GLN A 326 -22.40 -24.52 21.14
CA GLN A 326 -21.29 -23.77 20.58
C GLN A 326 -20.80 -24.48 19.33
N LYS A 327 -20.63 -23.71 18.26
CA LYS A 327 -20.09 -24.20 17.01
C LYS A 327 -18.59 -24.44 17.16
N VAL A 328 -18.12 -25.48 16.46
CA VAL A 328 -16.71 -25.85 16.41
C VAL A 328 -16.08 -25.14 15.21
N GLY A 329 -15.02 -24.37 15.43
CA GLY A 329 -14.35 -23.64 14.37
C GLY A 329 -13.62 -24.56 13.40
N VAL A 330 -13.62 -24.23 12.11
CA VAL A 330 -12.91 -24.96 11.06
C VAL A 330 -11.67 -24.16 10.66
N TYR A 331 -10.51 -24.80 10.70
CA TYR A 331 -9.23 -24.18 10.38
C TYR A 331 -8.44 -25.02 9.38
N LEU A 332 -7.63 -24.37 8.58
CA LEU A 332 -6.63 -24.96 7.70
C LEU A 332 -5.25 -24.48 8.15
N ASP A 333 -4.38 -25.41 8.51
CA ASP A 333 -2.98 -25.17 8.86
C ASP A 333 -2.09 -25.53 7.65
N ILE A 334 -1.29 -24.59 7.15
CA ILE A 334 -0.33 -24.77 6.04
C ILE A 334 1.07 -24.43 6.54
N GLU A 335 2.03 -25.32 6.32
CA GLU A 335 3.44 -25.07 6.65
C GLU A 335 4.13 -24.29 5.52
N ASN A 336 4.67 -23.10 5.80
CA ASN A 336 5.40 -22.27 4.83
C ASN A 336 6.84 -22.77 4.62
N THR A 337 7.00 -24.02 4.23
CA THR A 337 8.31 -24.66 4.05
C THR A 337 8.58 -24.94 2.58
N ALA A 338 9.85 -24.99 2.20
CA ALA A 338 10.26 -25.39 0.84
C ALA A 338 9.77 -26.80 0.46
N LYS A 339 9.70 -27.71 1.44
CA LYS A 339 9.17 -29.07 1.26
C LYS A 339 7.68 -29.09 0.87
N ASN A 340 6.95 -28.03 1.21
CA ASN A 340 5.53 -27.87 0.92
C ASN A 340 5.26 -27.08 -0.38
N GLY A 341 6.28 -26.87 -1.22
CA GLY A 341 6.20 -26.02 -2.41
C GLY A 341 6.16 -24.52 -2.10
N LEU A 342 6.38 -24.16 -0.83
CA LEU A 342 6.45 -22.78 -0.34
C LEU A 342 7.89 -22.44 0.05
N GLY A 343 8.11 -21.84 1.23
CA GLY A 343 9.45 -21.60 1.77
C GLY A 343 10.01 -20.21 1.46
N MET A 344 9.13 -19.25 1.18
CA MET A 344 9.47 -17.82 1.12
C MET A 344 8.59 -17.05 2.12
N PRO A 345 9.06 -15.94 2.69
CA PRO A 345 8.21 -15.06 3.48
C PRO A 345 6.94 -14.70 2.72
N LEU A 346 5.79 -14.89 3.36
CA LEU A 346 4.47 -14.61 2.78
C LEU A 346 4.02 -13.23 3.25
N PRO A 347 3.80 -12.26 2.34
CA PRO A 347 3.19 -10.99 2.71
C PRO A 347 1.78 -11.16 3.31
N LYS A 348 1.43 -10.29 4.28
CA LYS A 348 0.08 -10.24 4.84
C LYS A 348 -0.95 -10.00 3.75
N GLY A 349 -2.05 -10.73 3.79
CA GLY A 349 -3.06 -10.69 2.72
C GLY A 349 -4.26 -11.56 3.01
N ILE A 350 -5.21 -11.58 2.07
CA ILE A 350 -6.42 -12.39 2.19
C ILE A 350 -6.20 -13.72 1.46
N VAL A 351 -6.46 -14.83 2.13
CA VAL A 351 -6.51 -16.16 1.51
C VAL A 351 -7.95 -16.54 1.25
N ARG A 352 -8.31 -16.77 -0.01
CA ARG A 352 -9.63 -17.23 -0.45
C ARG A 352 -9.58 -18.70 -0.80
N VAL A 353 -10.40 -19.50 -0.15
CA VAL A 353 -10.36 -20.95 -0.28
C VAL A 353 -11.55 -21.45 -1.09
N TYR A 354 -11.26 -22.32 -2.04
CA TYR A 354 -12.23 -22.93 -2.93
C TYR A 354 -12.11 -24.46 -2.87
N LYS A 355 -13.22 -25.15 -3.10
CA LYS A 355 -13.26 -26.61 -3.22
C LYS A 355 -14.19 -27.03 -4.34
N ALA A 356 -13.81 -28.05 -5.10
CA ALA A 356 -14.69 -28.63 -6.10
C ALA A 356 -15.88 -29.34 -5.42
N ASP A 357 -17.09 -29.06 -5.88
CA ASP A 357 -18.28 -29.83 -5.52
C ASP A 357 -18.38 -31.13 -6.32
N LYS A 358 -19.46 -31.89 -6.12
CA LYS A 358 -19.67 -33.18 -6.82
C LYS A 358 -19.81 -33.05 -8.34
N SER A 359 -20.12 -31.87 -8.86
CA SER A 359 -20.16 -31.59 -10.30
C SER A 359 -18.79 -31.20 -10.87
N GLY A 360 -17.79 -30.98 -10.02
CA GLY A 360 -16.46 -30.51 -10.40
C GLY A 360 -16.33 -28.98 -10.41
N ALA A 361 -17.42 -28.22 -10.17
CA ALA A 361 -17.37 -26.77 -10.08
C ALA A 361 -16.70 -26.33 -8.76
N LYS A 362 -15.80 -25.34 -8.84
CA LYS A 362 -15.12 -24.78 -7.66
C LYS A 362 -16.07 -23.83 -6.92
N GLN A 363 -16.39 -24.16 -5.68
CA GLN A 363 -17.21 -23.35 -4.79
C GLN A 363 -16.34 -22.64 -3.76
N PHE A 364 -16.68 -21.39 -3.46
CA PHE A 364 -16.06 -20.65 -2.36
C PHE A 364 -16.47 -21.25 -1.01
N ILE A 365 -15.51 -21.49 -0.12
CA ILE A 365 -15.77 -22.12 1.19
C ILE A 365 -15.30 -21.29 2.38
N GLY A 366 -14.62 -20.17 2.15
CA GLY A 366 -14.19 -19.26 3.21
C GLY A 366 -13.01 -18.38 2.79
N GLU A 367 -12.80 -17.30 3.53
CA GLU A 367 -11.61 -16.47 3.44
C GLU A 367 -11.15 -16.03 4.83
N ASP A 368 -9.85 -15.77 4.97
CA ASP A 368 -9.28 -15.20 6.18
C ASP A 368 -8.10 -14.29 5.83
N ASN A 369 -7.69 -13.44 6.78
CA ASN A 369 -6.49 -12.64 6.67
C ASN A 369 -5.31 -13.40 7.30
N ILE A 370 -4.19 -13.45 6.58
CA ILE A 370 -2.91 -13.90 7.12
C ILE A 370 -2.02 -12.71 7.39
N ASP A 371 -1.18 -12.79 8.42
CA ASP A 371 -0.14 -11.80 8.68
C ASP A 371 1.11 -12.10 7.85
N HIS A 372 2.09 -11.19 7.90
CA HIS A 372 3.43 -11.44 7.38
C HIS A 372 3.97 -12.70 8.05
N THR A 373 4.08 -13.78 7.27
CA THR A 373 4.46 -15.09 7.80
C THR A 373 5.85 -15.43 7.30
N PRO A 374 6.86 -15.54 8.19
CA PRO A 374 8.20 -15.93 7.80
C PRO A 374 8.24 -17.31 7.14
N ARG A 375 9.37 -17.60 6.48
CA ARG A 375 9.69 -18.94 6.03
C ARG A 375 9.71 -19.92 7.22
N ASP A 376 9.31 -21.15 6.96
CA ASP A 376 9.29 -22.29 7.88
C ASP A 376 8.34 -22.11 9.08
N GLU A 377 7.48 -21.08 9.03
CA GLU A 377 6.39 -20.85 9.98
C GLU A 377 5.04 -21.34 9.44
N LYS A 378 4.09 -21.56 10.36
CA LYS A 378 2.77 -22.07 10.01
C LYS A 378 1.77 -20.95 9.74
N VAL A 379 1.07 -21.03 8.61
CA VAL A 379 -0.10 -20.21 8.30
C VAL A 379 -1.35 -20.93 8.78
N ARG A 380 -2.17 -20.27 9.60
CA ARG A 380 -3.49 -20.77 10.02
C ARG A 380 -4.58 -19.91 9.40
N ILE A 381 -5.55 -20.56 8.75
CA ILE A 381 -6.63 -19.90 8.03
C ILE A 381 -7.96 -20.37 8.61
N LYS A 382 -8.77 -19.46 9.15
CA LYS A 382 -10.11 -19.77 9.66
C LYS A 382 -11.12 -19.85 8.51
N MET A 383 -11.78 -21.00 8.37
CA MET A 383 -12.79 -21.25 7.32
C MET A 383 -14.22 -21.00 7.77
N GLY A 384 -14.42 -20.63 9.03
CA GLY A 384 -15.73 -20.43 9.64
C GLY A 384 -16.02 -21.50 10.68
N GLU A 385 -17.28 -21.94 10.74
CA GLU A 385 -17.81 -22.77 11.82
C GLU A 385 -18.46 -24.04 11.26
N ALA A 386 -18.23 -25.18 11.91
CA ALA A 386 -18.81 -26.46 11.51
C ALA A 386 -20.32 -26.47 11.75
N PHE A 387 -21.10 -26.87 10.74
CA PHE A 387 -22.55 -26.97 10.88
C PHE A 387 -22.95 -28.15 11.78
N ASP A 388 -22.40 -29.33 11.48
CA ASP A 388 -22.75 -30.63 12.08
C ASP A 388 -21.95 -31.03 13.32
N VAL A 389 -21.02 -30.19 13.78
CA VAL A 389 -20.22 -30.46 14.99
C VAL A 389 -20.40 -29.33 15.97
N VAL A 390 -20.95 -29.65 17.14
CA VAL A 390 -21.27 -28.68 18.19
C VAL A 390 -20.85 -29.22 19.55
N GLY A 391 -20.64 -28.32 20.50
CA GLY A 391 -20.31 -28.67 21.89
C GLY A 391 -21.19 -27.95 22.90
N ASP A 392 -21.47 -28.63 24.01
CA ASP A 392 -22.00 -28.04 25.23
C ASP A 392 -20.91 -28.07 26.30
N ARG A 393 -20.84 -27.05 27.17
CA ARG A 393 -19.88 -26.97 28.28
C ARG A 393 -20.61 -26.62 29.58
N LYS A 394 -20.38 -27.42 30.60
CA LYS A 394 -20.96 -27.27 31.94
C LYS A 394 -19.88 -27.28 33.00
N GLN A 395 -19.94 -26.33 33.93
CA GLN A 395 -19.22 -26.42 35.18
C GLN A 395 -20.07 -27.25 36.14
N MET A 396 -19.56 -28.42 36.52
CA MET A 396 -20.26 -29.37 37.37
C MET A 396 -20.04 -29.04 38.85
N GLU A 397 -18.82 -28.62 39.19
CA GLU A 397 -18.44 -28.29 40.57
C GLU A 397 -17.51 -27.09 40.56
N TRP A 398 -17.59 -26.31 41.64
CA TRP A 398 -16.73 -25.17 41.88
C TRP A 398 -16.42 -25.07 43.37
N ARG A 399 -15.14 -24.92 43.71
CA ARG A 399 -14.66 -24.69 45.08
C ARG A 399 -13.56 -23.64 45.04
N THR A 400 -13.48 -22.82 46.09
CA THR A 400 -12.40 -21.83 46.25
C THR A 400 -11.59 -22.15 47.48
N PHE A 401 -10.29 -21.90 47.40
CA PHE A 401 -9.34 -22.08 48.49
C PHE A 401 -8.64 -20.74 48.72
N GLY A 402 -9.13 -19.99 49.70
CA GLY A 402 -8.69 -18.60 49.92
C GLY A 402 -9.12 -17.66 48.79
N SER A 403 -8.33 -16.62 48.55
CA SER A 403 -8.65 -15.51 47.65
C SER A 403 -8.18 -15.71 46.20
N CYS A 404 -7.26 -16.64 45.94
CA CYS A 404 -6.61 -16.75 44.64
C CYS A 404 -6.41 -18.18 44.10
N THR A 405 -7.07 -19.17 44.70
CA THR A 405 -7.09 -20.55 44.20
C THR A 405 -8.52 -21.04 44.04
N SER A 406 -8.80 -21.72 42.93
CA SER A 406 -10.07 -22.41 42.69
C SER A 406 -9.85 -23.83 42.21
N GLU A 407 -10.85 -24.67 42.42
CA GLU A 407 -11.03 -25.92 41.72
C GLU A 407 -12.35 -25.91 40.97
N SER A 408 -12.33 -26.43 39.76
CA SER A 408 -13.51 -26.56 38.91
C SER A 408 -13.55 -27.91 38.22
N THR A 409 -14.71 -28.56 38.25
CA THR A 409 -14.98 -29.79 37.49
C THR A 409 -15.80 -29.40 36.26
N TRP A 410 -15.36 -29.80 35.08
CA TRP A 410 -15.99 -29.48 33.80
C TRP A 410 -16.48 -30.73 33.09
N GLU A 411 -17.66 -30.65 32.47
CA GLU A 411 -18.14 -31.61 31.48
C GLU A 411 -18.31 -30.89 30.14
N ILE A 412 -17.70 -31.44 29.09
CA ILE A 412 -17.86 -30.99 27.70
C ILE A 412 -18.47 -32.14 26.91
N GLU A 413 -19.65 -31.93 26.33
CA GLU A 413 -20.27 -32.90 25.42
C GLU A 413 -20.11 -32.40 23.99
N LEU A 414 -19.29 -33.08 23.20
CA LEU A 414 -19.17 -32.85 21.76
C LEU A 414 -20.13 -33.77 21.01
N ARG A 415 -20.90 -33.23 20.07
CA ARG A 415 -21.83 -33.95 19.20
C ARG A 415 -21.42 -33.81 17.75
N ASN A 416 -21.44 -34.91 17.01
CA ASN A 416 -21.11 -34.97 15.61
C ASN A 416 -22.27 -35.60 14.82
N HIS A 417 -22.95 -34.80 14.01
CA HIS A 417 -24.06 -35.21 13.15
C HIS A 417 -23.61 -35.63 11.74
N LYS A 418 -22.29 -35.71 11.49
CA LYS A 418 -21.74 -36.19 10.22
C LYS A 418 -21.82 -37.71 10.15
N LYS A 419 -21.86 -38.23 8.92
CA LYS A 419 -21.74 -39.67 8.62
C LYS A 419 -20.33 -40.25 8.84
N GLN A 420 -19.34 -39.41 9.13
CA GLN A 420 -17.97 -39.80 9.42
C GLN A 420 -17.55 -39.28 10.80
N ALA A 421 -16.59 -39.95 11.43
CA ALA A 421 -16.01 -39.48 12.68
C ALA A 421 -15.30 -38.13 12.49
N ALA A 422 -15.31 -37.30 13.53
CA ALA A 422 -14.64 -36.00 13.56
C ALA A 422 -13.56 -36.01 14.64
N GLN A 423 -12.37 -35.54 14.31
CA GLN A 423 -11.32 -35.23 15.30
C GLN A 423 -11.49 -33.76 15.69
N VAL A 424 -11.69 -33.49 16.98
CA VAL A 424 -11.90 -32.14 17.53
C VAL A 424 -10.84 -31.87 18.58
N GLU A 425 -10.08 -30.79 18.40
CA GLU A 425 -9.17 -30.25 19.41
C GLU A 425 -9.99 -29.35 20.36
N VAL A 426 -10.18 -29.78 21.61
CA VAL A 426 -10.75 -28.94 22.66
C VAL A 426 -9.63 -28.06 23.18
N TYR A 427 -9.73 -26.74 22.95
CA TYR A 427 -8.68 -25.77 23.28
C TYR A 427 -9.08 -24.95 24.50
N GLU A 428 -8.36 -25.11 25.61
CA GLU A 428 -8.68 -24.49 26.89
C GLU A 428 -7.62 -23.46 27.31
N PRO A 429 -7.87 -22.16 27.07
CA PRO A 429 -7.03 -21.10 27.62
C PRO A 429 -7.39 -20.96 29.10
N ILE A 430 -6.50 -21.32 30.00
CA ILE A 430 -6.76 -21.39 31.44
C ILE A 430 -6.16 -20.22 32.23
N GLY A 431 -4.96 -19.79 31.84
CA GLY A 431 -4.20 -18.77 32.58
C GLY A 431 -3.78 -19.23 33.99
N GLY A 432 -2.92 -18.43 34.64
CA GLY A 432 -2.41 -18.74 35.98
C GLY A 432 -1.59 -20.03 36.05
N ASP A 433 -1.26 -20.45 37.27
CA ASP A 433 -0.71 -21.77 37.55
C ASP A 433 -1.85 -22.77 37.66
N TRP A 434 -1.72 -23.93 37.02
CA TRP A 434 -2.79 -24.92 37.00
C TRP A 434 -2.28 -26.34 37.12
N THR A 435 -3.14 -27.21 37.63
CA THR A 435 -2.91 -28.65 37.69
C THR A 435 -4.21 -29.37 37.38
N ILE A 436 -4.19 -30.23 36.37
CA ILE A 436 -5.29 -31.17 36.11
C ILE A 436 -5.23 -32.25 37.18
N LEU A 437 -6.28 -32.33 38.00
CA LEU A 437 -6.41 -33.26 39.12
C LEU A 437 -7.03 -34.59 38.67
N GLU A 438 -8.00 -34.51 37.76
CA GLU A 438 -8.71 -35.65 37.19
C GLU A 438 -8.99 -35.36 35.73
N GLU A 439 -8.89 -36.36 34.85
CA GLU A 439 -9.21 -36.22 33.43
C GLU A 439 -9.74 -37.53 32.84
N SER A 440 -10.76 -37.44 31.99
CA SER A 440 -11.29 -38.58 31.25
C SER A 440 -10.59 -38.80 29.90
N HIS A 441 -9.84 -37.80 29.45
CA HIS A 441 -9.01 -37.83 28.24
C HIS A 441 -7.65 -37.22 28.59
N PRO A 442 -6.53 -37.73 28.07
CA PRO A 442 -5.23 -37.17 28.38
C PRO A 442 -5.10 -35.75 27.80
N HIS A 443 -4.79 -34.78 28.65
CA HIS A 443 -4.46 -33.43 28.19
C HIS A 443 -3.07 -33.36 27.55
N GLN A 444 -2.89 -32.38 26.68
CA GLN A 444 -1.58 -31.93 26.23
C GLN A 444 -1.37 -30.49 26.69
N LYS A 445 -0.32 -30.25 27.47
CA LYS A 445 0.11 -28.88 27.79
C LYS A 445 0.72 -28.24 26.55
N LYS A 446 0.09 -27.21 26.00
CA LYS A 446 0.61 -26.46 24.84
C LYS A 446 1.60 -25.39 25.27
N ASP A 447 1.27 -24.67 26.33
CA ASP A 447 2.10 -23.62 26.92
C ASP A 447 1.74 -23.43 28.41
N ALA A 448 2.24 -22.36 29.04
CA ALA A 448 1.98 -22.06 30.45
C ALA A 448 0.49 -21.81 30.75
N PHE A 449 -0.28 -21.33 29.78
CA PHE A 449 -1.66 -20.87 29.96
C PHE A 449 -2.69 -21.64 29.14
N THR A 450 -2.29 -22.71 28.47
CA THR A 450 -3.14 -23.47 27.56
C THR A 450 -2.88 -24.96 27.66
N PHE A 451 -3.96 -25.74 27.71
CA PHE A 451 -3.93 -27.18 27.44
C PHE A 451 -5.02 -27.55 26.44
N THR A 452 -4.87 -28.73 25.82
CA THR A 452 -5.83 -29.25 24.85
C THR A 452 -6.19 -30.69 25.10
N PHE A 453 -7.35 -31.12 24.60
CA PHE A 453 -7.69 -32.53 24.41
C PHE A 453 -7.92 -32.82 22.93
N ASP A 454 -7.32 -33.88 22.41
CA ASP A 454 -7.59 -34.39 21.08
C ASP A 454 -8.70 -35.44 21.16
N VAL A 455 -9.93 -35.05 20.77
CA VAL A 455 -11.12 -35.87 20.97
C VAL A 455 -11.66 -36.40 19.67
N LYS A 456 -11.72 -37.73 19.55
CA LYS A 456 -12.44 -38.41 18.46
C LYS A 456 -13.93 -38.49 18.80
N VAL A 457 -14.76 -37.88 17.98
CA VAL A 457 -16.22 -37.94 18.08
C VAL A 457 -16.75 -38.86 16.96
N PRO A 458 -17.39 -40.00 17.29
CA PRO A 458 -17.91 -40.94 16.29
C PRO A 458 -18.91 -40.29 15.31
N ALA A 459 -19.12 -40.93 14.16
CA ALA A 459 -20.17 -40.55 13.22
C ALA A 459 -21.55 -40.64 13.90
N ASN A 460 -22.42 -39.64 13.69
CA ASN A 460 -23.75 -39.54 14.31
C ASN A 460 -23.74 -39.78 15.83
N GLY A 461 -22.65 -39.40 16.50
CA GLY A 461 -22.36 -39.77 17.88
C GLY A 461 -22.00 -38.57 18.74
N LYS A 462 -21.67 -38.87 19.99
CA LYS A 462 -21.22 -37.88 20.97
C LYS A 462 -20.12 -38.43 21.85
N THR A 463 -19.24 -37.55 22.31
CA THR A 463 -18.15 -37.87 23.24
C THR A 463 -18.18 -36.87 24.39
N LYS A 464 -18.04 -37.35 25.62
CA LYS A 464 -17.99 -36.51 26.82
C LYS A 464 -16.59 -36.45 27.40
N ILE A 465 -16.06 -35.25 27.54
CA ILE A 465 -14.82 -34.97 28.24
C ILE A 465 -15.18 -34.49 29.65
N LYS A 466 -14.58 -35.10 30.67
CA LYS A 466 -14.68 -34.65 32.05
C LYS A 466 -13.30 -34.40 32.59
N TYR A 467 -13.10 -33.26 33.24
CA TYR A 467 -11.84 -32.99 33.92
C TYR A 467 -12.07 -32.10 35.14
N ARG A 468 -11.22 -32.28 36.17
CA ARG A 468 -11.13 -31.40 37.32
C ARG A 468 -9.80 -30.69 37.28
N VAL A 469 -9.82 -29.38 37.43
CA VAL A 469 -8.62 -28.55 37.39
C VAL A 469 -8.56 -27.63 38.61
N ARG A 470 -7.37 -27.51 39.18
CA ARG A 470 -7.03 -26.48 40.17
C ARG A 470 -6.29 -25.35 39.48
N VAL A 471 -6.71 -24.11 39.72
CA VAL A 471 -6.08 -22.90 39.16
C VAL A 471 -5.72 -21.95 40.29
N ARG A 472 -4.53 -21.37 40.20
CA ARG A 472 -4.00 -20.36 41.11
C ARG A 472 -3.55 -19.15 40.30
N TRP A 473 -3.97 -17.95 40.69
CA TRP A 473 -3.68 -16.69 39.96
C TRP A 473 -2.94 -15.64 40.82
N CYS A 474 -2.37 -16.11 41.92
CA CYS A 474 -1.34 -15.54 42.77
C CYS A 474 -0.25 -16.62 42.92
#